data_AF-A0A6G1K9C6-F1
#
_entry.id   AF-A0A6G1K9C6-F1
#
_cell.length_a   1.000
_cell.length_b   1.000
_cell.length_c   1.000
_cell.angle_alpha   90.00
_cell.angle_beta   90.00
_cell.angle_gamma   90.00
#
_symmetry.space_group_name_H-M   'P 1'
#
loop_
_entity.id
_entity.type
_entity.pdbx_description
1 polymer ?
#
loop_
_entity_poly.entity_id
_entity_poly.type
_entity_poly.pdbx_seq_one_letter_code
_entity_poly.pdbx_strand_id
1 'polypeptide(L)'
;MAPLLRRLTVRNTHGLMTTPLRFPSRYVAKSTRFLSTTSTLHFAVTSALRTQVFHDVDPLRKYRRDLLLSKRTVGLVPTMGALHEGHLSLVRQAAAENTDVFVTVYVNPTQFGLNEDLASYPKTWEADMAMLSTLDKELASAGAGRVSAVFAPSTKTMYPTLPPDSSIPGAGSFVEIRPLGQLLEGASRPVFFRGVATVCMKLFNICAPDRVYFGQKDIQQTVVIRRLVKDFHLDTEVRIGPTQRQEDGLALSSRNVYLGTRRRTVGLVLSQALRKAEAQYKAGKRRRGDILWPANAHADNLVQEQDGLEPGKRARFEVDYLSLADPDTMEEVEEVDETRGAILSGAVKMLSLEEPADGEELGVGGGQILVRLLDNIVLDPVA
;
A
#
# COMPACT_ATOMS: atom_id res chain seq x y z
N MET A 1 -27.88 -49.97 -9.39
CA MET A 1 -29.29 -49.63 -9.12
C MET A 1 -29.59 -48.31 -9.80
N ALA A 2 -30.44 -48.35 -10.82
CA ALA A 2 -30.84 -47.22 -11.66
C ALA A 2 -31.92 -46.35 -10.99
N PRO A 3 -32.17 -45.12 -11.50
CA PRO A 3 -32.69 -43.98 -10.73
C PRO A 3 -34.19 -43.73 -10.91
N LEU A 4 -34.80 -42.97 -9.99
CA LEU A 4 -36.18 -42.48 -10.10
C LEU A 4 -36.21 -40.96 -10.27
N LEU A 5 -36.23 -40.56 -11.55
CA LEU A 5 -36.70 -39.27 -12.05
C LEU A 5 -38.21 -39.15 -11.84
N ARG A 6 -38.68 -38.00 -11.34
CA ARG A 6 -40.07 -37.54 -11.57
C ARG A 6 -40.05 -36.27 -12.41
N ARG A 7 -40.54 -36.40 -13.65
CA ARG A 7 -41.06 -35.32 -14.50
C ARG A 7 -42.52 -35.03 -14.12
N LEU A 8 -42.97 -33.80 -14.42
CA LEU A 8 -44.33 -33.33 -14.78
C LEU A 8 -44.43 -31.85 -14.33
N THR A 9 -44.90 -30.84 -15.06
CA THR A 9 -45.33 -30.66 -16.46
C THR A 9 -45.42 -29.15 -16.68
N VAL A 10 -45.07 -28.68 -17.88
CA VAL A 10 -45.33 -27.32 -18.35
C VAL A 10 -46.82 -27.17 -18.68
N ARG A 11 -47.44 -26.06 -18.27
CA ARG A 11 -48.63 -25.51 -18.95
C ARG A 11 -48.43 -24.01 -19.15
N ASN A 12 -48.37 -23.66 -20.42
CA ASN A 12 -48.33 -22.33 -20.98
C ASN A 12 -49.73 -22.05 -21.54
N THR A 13 -50.39 -20.95 -21.17
CA THR A 13 -51.56 -20.44 -21.90
C THR A 13 -51.50 -18.93 -21.98
N HIS A 14 -51.36 -18.45 -23.21
CA HIS A 14 -51.50 -17.07 -23.63
C HIS A 14 -52.92 -16.54 -23.41
N GLY A 15 -53.01 -15.23 -23.14
CA GLY A 15 -54.24 -14.45 -23.18
C GLY A 15 -53.91 -12.99 -23.47
N LEU A 16 -53.65 -12.69 -24.76
CA LEU A 16 -53.65 -11.34 -25.32
C LEU A 16 -55.11 -10.92 -25.55
N MET A 17 -55.49 -9.73 -25.10
CA MET A 17 -56.62 -8.99 -25.69
C MET A 17 -56.31 -7.49 -25.71
N THR A 18 -56.52 -6.91 -26.88
CA THR A 18 -56.19 -5.57 -27.31
C THR A 18 -57.45 -4.71 -27.46
N THR A 19 -57.36 -3.43 -27.04
CA THR A 19 -57.92 -2.19 -27.67
C THR A 19 -59.45 -1.94 -27.74
N PRO A 20 -59.94 -0.68 -27.98
CA PRO A 20 -59.39 0.68 -27.77
C PRO A 20 -60.44 1.79 -27.38
N LEU A 21 -59.98 3.07 -27.40
CA LEU A 21 -60.70 4.37 -27.59
C LEU A 21 -61.43 4.93 -26.34
N ARG A 22 -61.43 6.23 -25.98
CA ARG A 22 -61.53 7.47 -26.80
C ARG A 22 -61.22 8.72 -25.94
N PHE A 23 -60.68 9.77 -26.56
CA PHE A 23 -60.57 11.15 -26.03
C PHE A 23 -61.94 11.87 -25.96
N PRO A 24 -62.05 12.96 -25.17
CA PRO A 24 -62.27 14.24 -25.83
C PRO A 24 -61.42 15.42 -25.29
N SER A 25 -61.25 16.38 -26.20
CA SER A 25 -60.63 17.70 -26.05
C SER A 25 -61.64 18.73 -25.53
N ARG A 26 -61.20 19.75 -24.76
CA ARG A 26 -61.25 21.19 -25.10
C ARG A 26 -60.98 22.12 -23.89
N TYR A 27 -60.03 23.06 -24.12
CA TYR A 27 -59.93 24.48 -23.72
C TYR A 27 -60.35 24.98 -22.31
N VAL A 28 -59.49 25.74 -21.63
CA VAL A 28 -59.41 27.23 -21.62
C VAL A 28 -58.31 27.69 -20.63
N ALA A 29 -57.62 28.76 -21.01
CA ALA A 29 -56.49 29.41 -20.36
C ALA A 29 -56.75 29.96 -18.94
N LYS A 30 -55.70 29.94 -18.10
CA LYS A 30 -55.47 30.99 -17.10
C LYS A 30 -54.00 31.39 -17.07
N SER A 31 -53.80 32.70 -17.23
CA SER A 31 -52.58 33.45 -17.06
C SER A 31 -52.13 33.42 -15.60
N THR A 32 -50.87 33.09 -15.38
CA THR A 32 -50.15 33.42 -14.14
C THR A 32 -48.73 33.83 -14.52
N ARG A 33 -48.46 35.13 -14.38
CA ARG A 33 -47.10 35.68 -14.39
C ARG A 33 -46.36 35.12 -13.18
N PHE A 34 -45.24 34.45 -13.39
CA PHE A 34 -44.20 34.33 -12.39
C PHE A 34 -42.91 34.94 -12.95
N LEU A 35 -42.48 36.00 -12.28
CA LEU A 35 -41.15 36.58 -12.38
C LEU A 35 -40.14 35.47 -12.04
N SER A 36 -39.39 34.98 -13.02
CA SER A 36 -38.18 34.21 -12.73
C SER A 36 -37.03 35.21 -12.66
N THR A 37 -36.69 35.57 -11.44
CA THR A 37 -35.43 36.20 -11.10
C THR A 37 -34.31 35.21 -11.42
N THR A 38 -33.39 35.60 -12.29
CA THR A 38 -32.08 34.95 -12.43
C THR A 38 -31.36 35.06 -11.09
N SER A 39 -31.50 34.03 -10.26
CA SER A 39 -30.83 33.93 -8.97
C SER A 39 -29.71 32.89 -9.09
N THR A 40 -28.50 33.42 -9.30
CA THR A 40 -27.21 32.88 -8.81
C THR A 40 -26.99 31.37 -8.91
N LEU A 41 -26.49 30.92 -10.07
CA LEU A 41 -25.70 29.69 -10.24
C LEU A 41 -24.27 29.78 -9.62
N HIS A 42 -24.04 30.70 -8.68
CA HIS A 42 -22.71 30.97 -8.13
C HIS A 42 -22.46 30.36 -6.74
N PHE A 43 -23.41 29.62 -6.17
CA PHE A 43 -23.27 29.10 -4.79
C PHE A 43 -22.85 27.62 -4.68
N ALA A 44 -22.58 26.92 -5.78
CA ALA A 44 -22.25 25.49 -5.76
C ALA A 44 -20.79 25.14 -6.10
N VAL A 45 -19.95 26.11 -6.48
CA VAL A 45 -18.57 25.83 -6.92
C VAL A 45 -17.53 25.99 -5.80
N THR A 46 -17.84 26.72 -4.74
CA THR A 46 -16.87 27.05 -3.68
C THR A 46 -16.73 25.98 -2.58
N SER A 47 -17.71 25.08 -2.43
CA SER A 47 -17.61 23.92 -1.53
C SER A 47 -16.76 22.79 -2.11
N ALA A 48 -16.58 22.76 -3.44
CA ALA A 48 -16.07 21.60 -4.17
C ALA A 48 -14.55 21.41 -4.12
N LEU A 49 -13.78 22.31 -3.52
CA LEU A 49 -12.30 22.31 -3.59
C LEU A 49 -11.59 21.72 -2.37
N ARG A 50 -12.28 21.38 -1.28
CA ARG A 50 -11.62 20.85 -0.09
C ARG A 50 -11.55 19.33 -0.09
N THR A 51 -10.43 18.76 0.36
CA THR A 51 -10.31 17.33 0.68
C THR A 51 -11.36 16.94 1.72
N GLN A 52 -12.14 15.90 1.44
CA GLN A 52 -13.16 15.38 2.35
C GLN A 52 -12.59 14.25 3.21
N VAL A 53 -12.89 14.23 4.50
CA VAL A 53 -12.50 13.14 5.40
C VAL A 53 -13.69 12.22 5.62
N PHE A 54 -13.50 10.94 5.36
CA PHE A 54 -14.51 9.89 5.56
C PHE A 54 -14.03 8.91 6.64
N HIS A 55 -14.92 8.59 7.58
CA HIS A 55 -14.68 7.58 8.61
C HIS A 55 -15.48 6.30 8.39
N ASP A 56 -16.53 6.36 7.56
CA ASP A 56 -17.47 5.27 7.32
C ASP A 56 -17.53 4.89 5.84
N VAL A 57 -17.87 3.63 5.58
CA VAL A 57 -17.87 3.03 4.24
C VAL A 57 -18.97 3.62 3.35
N ASP A 58 -20.18 3.77 3.86
CA ASP A 58 -21.33 4.16 3.04
C ASP A 58 -21.22 5.60 2.47
N PRO A 59 -20.83 6.62 3.27
CA PRO A 59 -20.60 7.95 2.74
C PRO A 59 -19.50 8.00 1.68
N LEU A 60 -18.39 7.28 1.88
CA LEU A 60 -17.30 7.21 0.91
C LEU A 60 -17.74 6.53 -0.40
N ARG A 61 -18.48 5.43 -0.31
CA ARG A 61 -19.02 4.73 -1.48
C ARG A 61 -20.00 5.59 -2.27
N LYS A 62 -20.84 6.38 -1.58
CA LYS A 62 -21.72 7.35 -2.24
C LYS A 62 -20.88 8.37 -3.01
N TYR A 63 -19.85 8.95 -2.37
CA TYR A 63 -18.96 9.90 -3.01
C TYR A 63 -18.23 9.31 -4.23
N ARG A 64 -17.68 8.10 -4.11
CA ARG A 64 -17.05 7.38 -5.24
C ARG A 64 -18.02 7.16 -6.40
N ARG A 65 -19.28 6.79 -6.12
CA ARG A 65 -20.32 6.60 -7.13
C ARG A 65 -20.64 7.90 -7.86
N ASP A 66 -20.73 9.01 -7.15
CA ASP A 66 -20.98 10.32 -7.75
C ASP A 66 -19.82 10.73 -8.68
N LEU A 67 -18.57 10.46 -8.29
CA LEU A 67 -17.39 10.64 -9.15
C LEU A 67 -17.46 9.77 -10.41
N LEU A 68 -17.80 8.48 -10.27
CA LEU A 68 -17.93 7.56 -11.40
C LEU A 68 -18.99 8.03 -12.40
N LEU A 69 -20.19 8.41 -11.92
CA LEU A 69 -21.27 8.93 -12.76
C LEU A 69 -20.89 10.25 -13.46
N SER A 70 -19.95 10.99 -12.88
CA SER A 70 -19.36 12.19 -13.47
C SER A 70 -18.15 11.91 -14.37
N LYS A 71 -17.88 10.64 -14.69
CA LYS A 71 -16.72 10.18 -15.50
C LYS A 71 -15.36 10.60 -14.92
N ARG A 72 -15.26 10.72 -13.60
CA ARG A 72 -14.03 11.04 -12.88
C ARG A 72 -13.33 9.74 -12.44
N THR A 73 -12.01 9.71 -12.59
CA THR A 73 -11.14 8.58 -12.25
C THR A 73 -10.55 8.76 -10.87
N VAL A 74 -10.36 7.64 -10.16
CA VAL A 74 -9.85 7.61 -8.78
C VAL A 74 -8.56 6.80 -8.71
N GLY A 75 -7.48 7.48 -8.32
CA GLY A 75 -6.26 6.84 -7.85
C GLY A 75 -6.32 6.62 -6.33
N LEU A 76 -5.98 5.42 -5.85
CA LEU A 76 -5.91 5.11 -4.42
C LEU A 76 -4.46 4.98 -3.95
N VAL A 77 -4.11 5.68 -2.88
CA VAL A 77 -2.84 5.53 -2.17
C VAL A 77 -3.13 4.99 -0.76
N PRO A 78 -3.03 3.67 -0.55
CA PRO A 78 -3.24 3.09 0.78
C PRO A 78 -2.06 3.42 1.70
N THR A 79 -2.33 4.02 2.87
CA THR A 79 -1.31 4.29 3.89
C THR A 79 -1.78 3.92 5.29
N MET A 80 -0.83 3.82 6.22
CA MET A 80 -1.09 3.72 7.66
C MET A 80 -0.97 5.07 8.39
N GLY A 81 -0.83 6.19 7.67
CA GLY A 81 -0.43 7.48 8.24
C GLY A 81 1.08 7.59 8.45
N ALA A 82 1.52 8.58 9.25
CA ALA A 82 2.94 8.92 9.40
C ALA A 82 3.58 9.22 8.04
N LEU A 83 2.95 10.16 7.33
CA LEU A 83 3.29 10.48 5.96
C LEU A 83 4.69 11.09 5.85
N HIS A 84 5.31 10.85 4.71
CA HIS A 84 6.65 11.33 4.36
C HIS A 84 6.74 11.44 2.83
N GLU A 85 7.86 11.97 2.33
CA GLU A 85 8.02 12.25 0.89
C GLU A 85 7.78 11.03 -0.02
N GLY A 86 8.15 9.83 0.43
CA GLY A 86 7.77 8.58 -0.23
C GLY A 86 6.26 8.45 -0.51
N HIS A 87 5.40 8.74 0.48
CA HIS A 87 3.95 8.73 0.31
C HIS A 87 3.47 9.86 -0.60
N LEU A 88 4.00 11.07 -0.42
CA LEU A 88 3.61 12.23 -1.23
C LEU A 88 3.97 12.03 -2.71
N SER A 89 5.10 11.37 -3.00
CA SER A 89 5.47 11.00 -4.37
C SER A 89 4.44 10.08 -5.05
N LEU A 90 3.86 9.13 -4.30
CA LEU A 90 2.78 8.27 -4.80
C LEU A 90 1.50 9.06 -5.04
N VAL A 91 1.17 10.02 -4.17
CA VAL A 91 0.02 10.90 -4.35
C VAL A 91 0.19 11.79 -5.58
N ARG A 92 1.40 12.32 -5.83
CA ARG A 92 1.71 13.06 -7.07
C ARG A 92 1.53 12.19 -8.31
N GLN A 93 2.04 10.97 -8.29
CA GLN A 93 1.85 10.03 -9.40
C GLN A 93 0.36 9.73 -9.62
N ALA A 94 -0.39 9.49 -8.54
CA ALA A 94 -1.82 9.25 -8.61
C ALA A 94 -2.59 10.43 -9.21
N ALA A 95 -2.23 11.65 -8.83
CA ALA A 95 -2.84 12.88 -9.34
C ALA A 95 -2.46 13.16 -10.81
N ALA A 96 -1.28 12.74 -11.26
CA ALA A 96 -0.89 12.87 -12.66
C ALA A 96 -1.72 11.98 -13.59
N GLU A 97 -2.23 10.85 -13.09
CA GLU A 97 -2.94 9.83 -13.88
C GLU A 97 -4.46 9.81 -13.64
N ASN A 98 -4.98 10.55 -12.65
CA ASN A 98 -6.39 10.50 -12.23
C ASN A 98 -6.93 11.87 -11.85
N THR A 99 -8.25 12.06 -11.99
CA THR A 99 -8.89 13.33 -11.61
C THR A 99 -9.01 13.51 -10.09
N ASP A 100 -9.09 12.40 -9.36
CA ASP A 100 -9.27 12.35 -7.91
C ASP A 100 -8.30 11.35 -7.30
N VAL A 101 -7.74 11.72 -6.15
CA VAL A 101 -6.88 10.85 -5.35
C VAL A 101 -7.53 10.61 -3.99
N PHE A 102 -7.67 9.33 -3.66
CA PHE A 102 -8.09 8.86 -2.35
C PHE A 102 -6.84 8.42 -1.59
N VAL A 103 -6.64 8.95 -0.39
CA VAL A 103 -5.58 8.51 0.53
C VAL A 103 -6.23 7.81 1.71
N THR A 104 -5.78 6.61 2.07
CA THR A 104 -6.25 5.97 3.31
C THR A 104 -5.27 6.23 4.42
N VAL A 105 -5.77 6.46 5.63
CA VAL A 105 -4.97 6.53 6.86
C VAL A 105 -5.55 5.51 7.83
N TYR A 106 -5.01 4.29 7.80
CA TYR A 106 -5.50 3.21 8.66
C TYR A 106 -4.37 2.27 9.09
N VAL A 107 -4.06 2.28 10.39
CA VAL A 107 -3.15 1.30 10.99
C VAL A 107 -3.91 0.00 11.18
N ASN A 108 -3.67 -0.95 10.27
CA ASN A 108 -4.37 -2.23 10.23
C ASN A 108 -3.80 -3.23 11.26
N PRO A 109 -4.53 -3.64 12.32
CA PRO A 109 -3.97 -4.55 13.34
C PRO A 109 -3.60 -5.95 12.81
N THR A 110 -4.31 -6.46 11.79
CA THR A 110 -4.12 -7.84 11.29
C THR A 110 -2.75 -8.09 10.66
N GLN A 111 -2.02 -7.04 10.28
CA GLN A 111 -0.68 -7.16 9.71
C GLN A 111 0.42 -6.99 10.76
N PHE A 112 0.06 -6.89 12.04
CA PHE A 112 1.02 -6.86 13.15
C PHE A 112 0.95 -8.19 13.91
N GLY A 113 2.11 -8.81 14.10
CA GLY A 113 2.28 -9.94 15.01
C GLY A 113 2.16 -9.53 16.48
N LEU A 114 2.04 -10.51 17.40
CA LEU A 114 1.90 -10.27 18.85
C LEU A 114 3.04 -9.43 19.45
N ASN A 115 4.25 -9.57 18.91
CA ASN A 115 5.46 -8.86 19.38
C ASN A 115 5.85 -7.70 18.44
N GLU A 116 4.97 -7.29 17.53
CA GLU A 116 5.25 -6.20 16.60
C GLU A 116 4.76 -4.84 17.12
N ASP A 117 5.21 -3.78 16.45
CA ASP A 117 5.20 -2.39 16.90
C ASP A 117 3.83 -1.68 16.81
N LEU A 118 2.70 -2.40 16.90
CA LEU A 118 1.36 -1.83 16.74
C LEU A 118 1.09 -0.69 17.75
N ALA A 119 1.47 -0.90 19.02
CA ALA A 119 1.24 0.07 20.09
C ALA A 119 2.12 1.32 19.94
N SER A 120 3.32 1.18 19.39
CA SER A 120 4.31 2.24 19.20
C SER A 120 4.24 2.90 17.82
N TYR A 121 3.35 2.45 16.93
CA TYR A 121 3.24 3.02 15.59
C TYR A 121 2.85 4.51 15.66
N PRO A 122 3.56 5.42 14.94
CA PRO A 122 3.31 6.85 15.04
C PRO A 122 1.90 7.23 14.59
N LYS A 123 1.24 8.12 15.35
CA LYS A 123 -0.08 8.67 15.04
C LYS A 123 0.06 10.18 14.88
N THR A 124 0.09 10.65 13.63
CA THR A 124 0.48 12.02 13.27
C THR A 124 -0.59 12.72 12.44
N TRP A 125 -1.86 12.60 12.85
CA TRP A 125 -3.02 13.06 12.07
C TRP A 125 -2.90 14.51 11.59
N GLU A 126 -2.57 15.44 12.47
CA GLU A 126 -2.45 16.87 12.15
C GLU A 126 -1.34 17.13 11.13
N ALA A 127 -0.19 16.46 11.28
CA ALA A 127 0.93 16.60 10.36
C ALA A 127 0.62 15.97 8.99
N ASP A 128 0.00 14.79 8.97
CA ASP A 128 -0.41 14.10 7.75
C ASP A 128 -1.40 14.97 6.95
N MET A 129 -2.41 15.53 7.61
CA MET A 129 -3.39 16.42 6.97
C MET A 129 -2.78 17.74 6.48
N ALA A 130 -1.80 18.30 7.21
CA ALA A 130 -1.07 19.48 6.77
C ALA A 130 -0.21 19.21 5.52
N MET A 131 0.46 18.05 5.46
CA MET A 131 1.21 17.61 4.27
C MET A 131 0.29 17.43 3.07
N LEU A 132 -0.84 16.72 3.23
CA LEU A 132 -1.80 16.53 2.16
C LEU A 132 -2.42 17.85 1.69
N SER A 133 -2.71 18.78 2.61
CA SER A 133 -3.24 20.10 2.23
C SER A 133 -2.22 20.95 1.47
N THR A 134 -0.94 20.90 1.85
CA THR A 134 0.13 21.58 1.11
C THR A 134 0.28 20.97 -0.27
N LEU A 135 0.30 19.64 -0.35
CA LEU A 135 0.40 18.93 -1.62
C LEU A 135 -0.81 19.20 -2.53
N ASP A 136 -2.04 19.25 -2.02
CA ASP A 136 -3.22 19.55 -2.85
C ASP A 136 -3.12 20.94 -3.53
N LYS A 137 -2.51 21.93 -2.85
CA LYS A 137 -2.20 23.24 -3.46
C LYS A 137 -1.12 23.17 -4.53
N GLU A 138 -0.08 22.35 -4.30
CA GLU A 138 0.97 22.07 -5.29
C GLU A 138 0.36 21.46 -6.55
N LEU A 139 -0.47 20.42 -6.39
CA LEU A 139 -1.16 19.73 -7.46
C LEU A 139 -2.10 20.66 -8.25
N ALA A 140 -2.87 21.48 -7.54
CA ALA A 140 -3.74 22.48 -8.17
C ALA A 140 -2.95 23.49 -9.02
N SER A 141 -1.79 23.93 -8.53
CA SER A 141 -0.90 24.86 -9.25
C SER A 141 -0.28 24.20 -10.49
N ALA A 142 -0.04 22.88 -10.44
CA ALA A 142 0.45 22.08 -11.56
C ALA A 142 -0.65 21.66 -12.55
N GLY A 143 -1.93 21.96 -12.28
CA GLY A 143 -3.05 21.51 -13.11
C GLY A 143 -3.27 19.99 -13.10
N ALA A 144 -2.77 19.30 -12.07
CA ALA A 144 -2.94 17.86 -11.90
C ALA A 144 -4.28 17.52 -11.22
N GLY A 145 -4.53 16.22 -11.02
CA GLY A 145 -5.60 15.74 -10.14
C GLY A 145 -5.46 16.24 -8.71
N ARG A 146 -6.46 15.97 -7.88
CA ARG A 146 -6.55 16.51 -6.51
C ARG A 146 -6.71 15.43 -5.45
N VAL A 147 -6.28 15.72 -4.22
CA VAL A 147 -6.59 14.88 -3.05
C VAL A 147 -8.03 15.16 -2.65
N SER A 148 -8.96 14.38 -3.21
CA SER A 148 -10.39 14.60 -3.04
C SER A 148 -10.94 13.98 -1.75
N ALA A 149 -10.34 12.87 -1.29
CA ALA A 149 -10.79 12.12 -0.12
C ALA A 149 -9.64 11.57 0.72
N VAL A 150 -9.79 11.67 2.03
CA VAL A 150 -9.01 10.91 3.02
C VAL A 150 -9.96 9.93 3.71
N PHE A 151 -9.70 8.64 3.60
CA PHE A 151 -10.44 7.62 4.33
C PHE A 151 -9.67 7.21 5.59
N ALA A 152 -10.19 7.58 6.75
CA ALA A 152 -9.59 7.34 8.05
C ALA A 152 -10.54 6.53 8.95
N PRO A 153 -10.81 5.26 8.61
CA PRO A 153 -11.79 4.46 9.33
C PRO A 153 -11.32 4.02 10.71
N SER A 154 -12.27 3.73 11.59
CA SER A 154 -12.01 2.99 12.82
C SER A 154 -11.81 1.49 12.52
N THR A 155 -11.19 0.75 13.45
CA THR A 155 -11.12 -0.73 13.35
C THR A 155 -12.51 -1.35 13.33
N LYS A 156 -13.51 -0.79 14.01
CA LYS A 156 -14.90 -1.27 13.96
C LYS A 156 -15.54 -1.04 12.58
N THR A 157 -15.24 0.08 11.93
CA THR A 157 -15.68 0.34 10.56
C THR A 157 -15.07 -0.69 9.60
N MET A 158 -13.77 -0.97 9.73
CA MET A 158 -13.11 -1.96 8.89
C MET A 158 -13.59 -3.38 9.22
N TYR A 159 -13.70 -3.75 10.50
CA TYR A 159 -14.02 -5.09 10.99
C TYR A 159 -15.30 -5.05 11.86
N PRO A 160 -16.49 -5.05 11.22
CA PRO A 160 -17.75 -4.79 11.92
C PRO A 160 -18.30 -5.98 12.72
N THR A 161 -17.85 -7.21 12.42
CA THR A 161 -18.38 -8.44 13.04
C THR A 161 -17.55 -8.91 14.22
N LEU A 162 -16.24 -9.09 14.02
CA LEU A 162 -15.30 -9.55 15.03
C LEU A 162 -14.04 -8.68 15.02
N PRO A 163 -13.41 -8.44 16.18
CA PRO A 163 -12.07 -7.88 16.22
C PRO A 163 -11.12 -8.75 15.38
N PRO A 164 -10.19 -8.13 14.65
CA PRO A 164 -9.22 -8.88 13.88
C PRO A 164 -8.32 -9.74 14.77
N ASP A 165 -8.28 -11.04 14.53
CA ASP A 165 -7.33 -11.96 15.17
C ASP A 165 -6.05 -12.08 14.32
N SER A 166 -4.93 -11.66 14.89
CA SER A 166 -3.63 -11.77 14.23
C SER A 166 -3.04 -13.19 14.27
N SER A 167 -3.54 -14.11 15.09
CA SER A 167 -3.03 -15.49 15.18
C SER A 167 -3.34 -16.34 13.93
N ILE A 168 -2.62 -17.44 13.71
CA ILE A 168 -2.87 -18.39 12.63
C ILE A 168 -3.39 -19.70 13.27
N PRO A 169 -4.56 -20.23 12.86
CA PRO A 169 -5.42 -19.75 11.76
C PRO A 169 -6.24 -18.50 12.09
N GLY A 170 -6.48 -18.19 13.37
CA GLY A 170 -7.21 -17.01 13.85
C GLY A 170 -8.69 -16.95 13.43
N ALA A 171 -9.54 -16.30 14.23
CA ALA A 171 -10.93 -16.08 13.87
C ALA A 171 -11.09 -14.84 12.95
N GLY A 172 -11.75 -15.00 11.80
CA GLY A 172 -12.05 -13.89 10.89
C GLY A 172 -12.20 -14.29 9.43
N SER A 173 -12.45 -13.30 8.58
CA SER A 173 -12.40 -13.46 7.12
C SER A 173 -11.07 -12.89 6.62
N PHE A 174 -10.26 -13.75 6.01
CA PHE A 174 -8.92 -13.41 5.56
C PHE A 174 -8.75 -13.74 4.07
N VAL A 175 -7.85 -13.01 3.43
CA VAL A 175 -7.32 -13.32 2.11
C VAL A 175 -5.87 -13.71 2.26
N GLU A 176 -5.49 -14.85 1.71
CA GLU A 176 -4.12 -15.35 1.73
C GLU A 176 -3.64 -15.64 0.31
N ILE A 177 -2.50 -15.08 -0.06
CA ILE A 177 -1.84 -15.34 -1.34
C ILE A 177 -0.71 -16.33 -1.09
N ARG A 178 -0.91 -17.60 -1.47
CA ARG A 178 0.02 -18.70 -1.19
C ARG A 178 0.64 -19.23 -2.50
N PRO A 179 1.90 -19.70 -2.49
CA PRO A 179 2.85 -19.70 -1.36
C PRO A 179 3.52 -18.33 -1.11
N LEU A 180 3.38 -17.38 -2.04
CA LEU A 180 4.06 -16.08 -2.07
C LEU A 180 4.11 -15.31 -0.74
N GLY A 181 3.01 -15.28 0.01
CA GLY A 181 2.92 -14.58 1.30
C GLY A 181 3.62 -15.29 2.47
N GLN A 182 4.20 -16.47 2.25
CA GLN A 182 4.92 -17.28 3.25
C GLN A 182 6.44 -17.28 3.03
N LEU A 183 6.91 -16.71 1.92
CA LEU A 183 8.33 -16.63 1.57
C LEU A 183 8.95 -15.36 2.16
N LEU A 184 10.28 -15.32 2.32
CA LEU A 184 11.07 -14.12 2.66
C LEU A 184 10.47 -13.32 3.84
N GLU A 185 9.96 -12.10 3.61
CA GLU A 185 9.30 -11.30 4.65
C GLU A 185 8.17 -12.05 5.35
N GLY A 186 7.43 -12.87 4.61
CA GLY A 186 6.34 -13.69 5.11
C GLY A 186 6.83 -14.80 6.04
N ALA A 187 8.03 -15.33 5.84
CA ALA A 187 8.62 -16.30 6.75
C ALA A 187 8.99 -15.64 8.08
N SER A 188 9.59 -14.44 8.03
CA SER A 188 9.93 -13.65 9.23
C SER A 188 8.70 -13.04 9.92
N ARG A 189 7.62 -12.79 9.18
CA ARG A 189 6.39 -12.15 9.65
C ARG A 189 5.15 -12.94 9.18
N PRO A 190 4.87 -14.12 9.76
CA PRO A 190 3.88 -15.09 9.24
C PRO A 190 2.47 -14.55 9.01
N VAL A 191 2.10 -13.50 9.73
CA VAL A 191 0.74 -12.91 9.69
C VAL A 191 0.65 -11.71 8.76
N PHE A 192 1.79 -11.13 8.36
CA PHE A 192 1.88 -9.82 7.73
C PHE A 192 1.13 -9.77 6.40
N PHE A 193 1.47 -10.65 5.45
CA PHE A 193 0.85 -10.60 4.12
C PHE A 193 -0.61 -11.04 4.09
N ARG A 194 -1.04 -11.92 5.01
CA ARG A 194 -2.47 -12.19 5.22
C ARG A 194 -3.20 -10.91 5.62
N GLY A 195 -2.66 -10.17 6.58
CA GLY A 195 -3.22 -8.89 7.02
C GLY A 195 -3.25 -7.86 5.90
N VAL A 196 -2.15 -7.71 5.16
CA VAL A 196 -2.03 -6.79 4.02
C VAL A 196 -3.00 -7.13 2.89
N ALA A 197 -3.05 -8.39 2.44
CA ALA A 197 -3.98 -8.82 1.38
C ALA A 197 -5.44 -8.63 1.81
N THR A 198 -5.76 -8.95 3.06
CA THR A 198 -7.11 -8.77 3.62
C THR A 198 -7.53 -7.31 3.65
N VAL A 199 -6.68 -6.41 4.17
CA VAL A 199 -7.04 -4.98 4.23
C VAL A 199 -7.09 -4.36 2.84
N CYS A 200 -6.18 -4.72 1.93
CA CYS A 200 -6.20 -4.22 0.56
C CYS A 200 -7.43 -4.68 -0.20
N MET A 201 -7.84 -5.96 -0.08
CA MET A 201 -9.09 -6.45 -0.64
C MET A 201 -10.29 -5.60 -0.17
N LYS A 202 -10.34 -5.27 1.12
CA LYS A 202 -11.41 -4.43 1.68
C LYS A 202 -11.36 -3.01 1.13
N LEU A 203 -10.19 -2.39 1.11
CA LEU A 203 -10.00 -1.04 0.57
C LEU A 203 -10.36 -0.97 -0.92
N PHE A 204 -10.02 -1.98 -1.72
CA PHE A 204 -10.37 -1.99 -3.14
C PHE A 204 -11.89 -2.11 -3.33
N ASN A 205 -12.57 -2.90 -2.51
CA ASN A 205 -14.05 -2.99 -2.50
C ASN A 205 -14.76 -1.75 -1.92
N ILE A 206 -14.10 -1.00 -1.04
CA ILE A 206 -14.67 0.21 -0.42
C ILE A 206 -14.48 1.41 -1.37
N CYS A 207 -13.26 1.61 -1.85
CA CYS A 207 -12.86 2.77 -2.64
C CYS A 207 -13.11 2.59 -4.14
N ALA A 208 -13.18 1.35 -4.65
CA ALA A 208 -13.34 1.01 -6.07
C ALA A 208 -12.46 1.87 -7.00
N PRO A 209 -11.12 1.89 -6.80
CA PRO A 209 -10.25 2.78 -7.55
C PRO A 209 -9.96 2.25 -8.95
N ASP A 210 -9.81 3.16 -9.91
CA ASP A 210 -9.34 2.83 -11.25
C ASP A 210 -7.87 2.37 -11.21
N ARG A 211 -7.06 2.98 -10.33
CA ARG A 211 -5.66 2.61 -10.11
C ARG A 211 -5.29 2.64 -8.63
N VAL A 212 -4.38 1.77 -8.21
CA VAL A 212 -3.82 1.76 -6.86
C VAL A 212 -2.30 1.88 -6.88
N TYR A 213 -1.75 2.69 -5.99
CA TYR A 213 -0.33 3.04 -5.96
C TYR A 213 0.35 2.49 -4.72
N PHE A 214 1.45 1.77 -4.93
CA PHE A 214 2.29 1.22 -3.87
C PHE A 214 3.76 1.57 -4.12
N GLY A 215 4.52 1.77 -3.04
CA GLY A 215 5.96 2.01 -3.14
C GLY A 215 6.73 0.71 -3.36
N GLN A 216 7.74 0.75 -4.24
CA GLN A 216 8.64 -0.38 -4.52
C GLN A 216 9.39 -0.85 -3.28
N LYS A 217 9.63 0.02 -2.29
CA LYS A 217 10.39 -0.28 -1.06
C LYS A 217 9.97 -1.60 -0.41
N ASP A 218 8.67 -1.85 -0.35
CA ASP A 218 8.11 -3.09 0.18
C ASP A 218 7.83 -4.05 -0.99
N ILE A 219 8.87 -4.44 -1.74
CA ILE A 219 8.74 -5.08 -3.07
C ILE A 219 7.87 -6.33 -3.05
N GLN A 220 8.02 -7.19 -2.05
CA GLN A 220 7.20 -8.40 -1.92
C GLN A 220 5.73 -8.07 -1.69
N GLN A 221 5.41 -7.00 -0.95
CA GLN A 221 4.03 -6.49 -0.86
C GLN A 221 3.51 -6.14 -2.25
N THR A 222 4.31 -5.47 -3.08
CA THR A 222 3.87 -5.12 -4.44
C THR A 222 3.57 -6.35 -5.30
N VAL A 223 4.36 -7.43 -5.16
CA VAL A 223 4.13 -8.70 -5.88
C VAL A 223 2.89 -9.40 -5.34
N VAL A 224 2.69 -9.42 -4.02
CA VAL A 224 1.46 -9.94 -3.37
C VAL A 224 0.22 -9.20 -3.86
N ILE A 225 0.28 -7.87 -3.97
CA ILE A 225 -0.85 -7.07 -4.45
C ILE A 225 -1.11 -7.27 -5.95
N ARG A 226 -0.06 -7.36 -6.79
CA ARG A 226 -0.23 -7.71 -8.20
C ARG A 226 -0.91 -9.07 -8.35
N ARG A 227 -0.50 -10.07 -7.57
CA ARG A 227 -1.11 -11.40 -7.54
C ARG A 227 -2.56 -11.35 -7.06
N LEU A 228 -2.84 -10.62 -5.98
CA LEU A 228 -4.19 -10.39 -5.46
C LEU A 228 -5.13 -9.82 -6.53
N VAL A 229 -4.71 -8.77 -7.23
CA VAL A 229 -5.52 -8.13 -8.28
C VAL A 229 -5.76 -9.10 -9.44
N LYS A 230 -4.71 -9.81 -9.89
CA LYS A 230 -4.79 -10.78 -10.98
C LYS A 230 -5.71 -11.96 -10.66
N ASP A 231 -5.49 -12.62 -9.53
CA ASP A 231 -6.15 -13.88 -9.19
C ASP A 231 -7.63 -13.69 -8.81
N PHE A 232 -7.97 -12.54 -8.24
CA PHE A 232 -9.35 -12.19 -7.88
C PHE A 232 -10.06 -11.34 -8.94
N HIS A 233 -9.44 -11.13 -10.11
CA HIS A 233 -9.99 -10.33 -11.21
C HIS A 233 -10.48 -8.95 -10.77
N LEU A 234 -9.70 -8.27 -9.93
CA LEU A 234 -10.08 -6.96 -9.43
C LEU A 234 -9.89 -5.92 -10.54
N ASP A 235 -10.94 -5.12 -10.78
CA ASP A 235 -10.96 -4.08 -11.80
C ASP A 235 -10.19 -2.83 -11.34
N THR A 236 -8.87 -2.97 -11.21
CA THR A 236 -7.95 -1.89 -10.82
C THR A 236 -6.55 -2.15 -11.37
N GLU A 237 -5.87 -1.09 -11.78
CA GLU A 237 -4.48 -1.17 -12.25
C GLU A 237 -3.50 -0.91 -11.09
N VAL A 238 -2.51 -1.81 -10.90
CA VAL A 238 -1.47 -1.62 -9.87
C VAL A 238 -0.33 -0.80 -10.43
N ARG A 239 -0.08 0.37 -9.83
CA ARG A 239 1.04 1.27 -10.13
C ARG A 239 2.09 1.20 -9.03
N ILE A 240 3.35 1.04 -9.43
CA ILE A 240 4.49 0.99 -8.50
C ILE A 240 5.33 2.26 -8.65
N GLY A 241 5.47 3.00 -7.55
CA GLY A 241 6.39 4.12 -7.48
C GLY A 241 7.77 3.67 -7.01
N PRO A 242 8.87 4.24 -7.54
CA PRO A 242 10.22 3.87 -7.13
C PRO A 242 10.46 4.18 -5.64
N THR A 243 11.38 3.43 -5.03
CA THR A 243 11.81 3.68 -3.65
C THR A 243 12.46 5.06 -3.55
N GLN A 244 11.86 5.95 -2.76
CA GLN A 244 12.49 7.22 -2.39
C GLN A 244 13.60 6.97 -1.37
N ARG A 245 14.76 7.61 -1.59
CA ARG A 245 15.97 7.42 -0.78
C ARG A 245 16.50 8.76 -0.30
N GLN A 246 17.20 8.73 0.82
CA GLN A 246 18.06 9.85 1.25
C GLN A 246 19.34 9.88 0.39
N GLU A 247 20.08 10.99 0.47
CA GLU A 247 21.30 11.19 -0.33
C GLU A 247 22.35 10.09 -0.12
N ASP A 248 22.43 9.56 1.10
CA ASP A 248 23.31 8.44 1.47
C ASP A 248 22.82 7.07 1.01
N GLY A 249 21.65 6.99 0.37
CA GLY A 249 21.07 5.78 -0.19
C GLY A 249 20.07 5.06 0.72
N LEU A 250 19.89 5.49 1.98
CA LEU A 250 18.92 4.87 2.88
C LEU A 250 17.50 5.02 2.32
N ALA A 251 16.77 3.91 2.20
CA ALA A 251 15.37 3.93 1.83
C ALA A 251 14.54 4.70 2.88
N LEU A 252 13.69 5.63 2.42
CA LEU A 252 12.82 6.38 3.33
C LEU A 252 11.80 5.44 3.99
N SER A 253 11.72 5.51 5.31
CA SER A 253 10.74 4.77 6.10
C SER A 253 10.31 5.58 7.32
N SER A 254 9.03 5.47 7.69
CA SER A 254 8.54 5.96 8.99
C SER A 254 9.32 5.40 10.18
N ARG A 255 9.93 4.21 10.04
CA ARG A 255 10.77 3.59 11.10
C ARG A 255 12.17 4.20 11.24
N ASN A 256 12.62 5.02 10.29
CA ASN A 256 13.96 5.62 10.37
C ASN A 256 14.10 6.58 11.56
N VAL A 257 12.99 7.14 12.06
CA VAL A 257 12.97 8.04 13.24
C VAL A 257 13.48 7.35 14.52
N TYR A 258 13.46 6.02 14.57
CA TYR A 258 13.93 5.27 15.74
C TYR A 258 15.45 5.06 15.72
N LEU A 259 16.14 5.16 14.58
CA LEU A 259 17.53 4.72 14.45
C LEU A 259 18.50 5.52 15.33
N GLY A 260 18.36 6.85 15.35
CA GLY A 260 19.42 7.73 15.83
C GLY A 260 20.67 7.65 14.94
N THR A 261 21.68 8.46 15.23
CA THR A 261 22.83 8.67 14.32
C THR A 261 23.66 7.41 14.15
N ARG A 262 24.04 6.74 15.26
CA ARG A 262 24.94 5.58 15.22
C ARG A 262 24.32 4.39 14.51
N ARG A 263 23.09 4.01 14.83
CA ARG A 263 22.40 2.89 14.15
C ARG A 263 22.03 3.24 12.72
N ARG A 264 21.75 4.50 12.41
CA ARG A 264 21.54 4.95 11.03
C ARG A 264 22.77 4.69 10.17
N THR A 265 23.95 5.10 10.63
CA THR A 265 25.20 4.93 9.90
C THR A 265 25.48 3.46 9.62
N VAL A 266 25.36 2.59 10.63
CA VAL A 266 25.54 1.15 10.45
C VAL A 266 24.43 0.53 9.58
N GLY A 267 23.19 1.00 9.70
CA GLY A 267 22.04 0.52 8.95
C GLY A 267 22.15 0.70 7.43
N LEU A 268 23.05 1.57 6.94
CA LEU A 268 23.37 1.67 5.51
C LEU A 268 23.91 0.36 4.91
N VAL A 269 24.38 -0.57 5.75
CA VAL A 269 24.88 -1.90 5.36
C VAL A 269 23.95 -2.62 4.39
N LEU A 270 22.64 -2.55 4.60
CA LEU A 270 21.67 -3.24 3.74
C LEU A 270 21.69 -2.68 2.31
N SER A 271 21.58 -1.35 2.19
CA SER A 271 21.61 -0.69 0.87
C SER A 271 22.94 -0.91 0.14
N GLN A 272 24.05 -0.90 0.88
CA GLN A 272 25.39 -1.12 0.35
C GLN A 272 25.59 -2.58 -0.09
N ALA A 273 25.14 -3.54 0.70
CA ALA A 273 25.19 -4.96 0.37
C ALA A 273 24.40 -5.27 -0.91
N LEU A 274 23.17 -4.75 -1.02
CA LEU A 274 22.34 -4.94 -2.22
C LEU A 274 23.00 -4.33 -3.47
N ARG A 275 23.60 -3.13 -3.37
CA ARG A 275 24.34 -2.51 -4.49
C ARG A 275 25.57 -3.31 -4.90
N LYS A 276 26.25 -3.96 -3.96
CA LYS A 276 27.38 -4.86 -4.28
C LYS A 276 26.90 -6.10 -5.06
N ALA A 277 25.74 -6.66 -4.70
CA ALA A 277 25.12 -7.73 -5.47
C ALA A 277 24.67 -7.27 -6.86
N GLU A 278 24.01 -6.11 -6.94
CA GLU A 278 23.60 -5.50 -8.21
C GLU A 278 24.80 -5.30 -9.16
N ALA A 279 25.95 -4.87 -8.63
CA ALA A 279 27.17 -4.71 -9.42
C ALA A 279 27.65 -6.02 -10.06
N GLN A 280 27.48 -7.16 -9.39
CA GLN A 280 27.81 -8.47 -9.98
C GLN A 280 26.88 -8.83 -11.13
N TYR A 281 25.59 -8.58 -10.97
CA TYR A 281 24.62 -8.79 -12.04
C TYR A 281 24.96 -7.93 -13.27
N LYS A 282 25.25 -6.64 -13.05
CA LYS A 282 25.70 -5.70 -14.09
C LYS A 282 27.02 -6.12 -14.75
N ALA A 283 27.89 -6.83 -14.01
CA ALA A 283 29.13 -7.41 -14.53
C ALA A 283 28.94 -8.75 -15.27
N GLY A 284 27.70 -9.19 -15.51
CA GLY A 284 27.38 -10.39 -16.27
C GLY A 284 27.24 -11.67 -15.44
N LYS A 285 27.29 -11.59 -14.10
CA LYS A 285 27.02 -12.75 -13.24
C LYS A 285 25.52 -13.07 -13.23
N ARG A 286 25.19 -14.36 -13.23
CA ARG A 286 23.80 -14.86 -13.18
C ARG A 286 23.54 -15.86 -12.07
N ARG A 287 24.58 -16.56 -11.59
CA ARG A 287 24.45 -17.49 -10.49
C ARG A 287 24.26 -16.76 -9.18
N ARG A 288 23.32 -17.23 -8.36
CA ARG A 288 22.99 -16.69 -7.05
C ARG A 288 24.21 -16.52 -6.16
N GLY A 289 25.05 -17.55 -6.08
CA GLY A 289 26.27 -17.53 -5.28
C GLY A 289 27.21 -16.38 -5.67
N ASP A 290 27.44 -16.19 -6.98
CA ASP A 290 28.30 -15.12 -7.49
C ASP A 290 27.71 -13.73 -7.20
N ILE A 291 26.39 -13.59 -7.33
CA ILE A 291 25.69 -12.32 -7.11
C ILE A 291 25.66 -11.95 -5.63
N LEU A 292 25.31 -12.89 -4.75
CA LEU A 292 25.12 -12.61 -3.33
C LEU A 292 26.41 -12.66 -2.51
N TRP A 293 27.48 -13.30 -2.99
CA TRP A 293 28.74 -13.41 -2.24
C TRP A 293 29.29 -12.04 -1.78
N PRO A 294 29.41 -10.99 -2.62
CA PRO A 294 29.88 -9.68 -2.16
C PRO A 294 28.94 -8.97 -1.18
N ALA A 295 27.64 -9.25 -1.26
CA ALA A 295 26.65 -8.67 -0.35
C ALA A 295 26.81 -9.28 1.05
N ASN A 296 26.89 -10.62 1.14
CA ASN A 296 27.11 -11.33 2.38
C ASN A 296 28.47 -10.96 3.01
N ALA A 297 29.55 -10.97 2.22
CA ALA A 297 30.88 -10.60 2.71
C ALA A 297 30.93 -9.16 3.27
N HIS A 298 30.19 -8.22 2.67
CA HIS A 298 30.10 -6.85 3.20
C HIS A 298 29.39 -6.79 4.55
N ALA A 299 28.28 -7.51 4.70
CA ALA A 299 27.57 -7.59 5.97
C ALA A 299 28.42 -8.25 7.05
N ASP A 300 29.07 -9.38 6.74
CA ASP A 300 29.92 -10.13 7.67
C ASP A 300 31.12 -9.31 8.14
N ASN A 301 31.78 -8.59 7.24
CA ASN A 301 32.89 -7.71 7.59
C ASN A 301 32.44 -6.60 8.52
N LEU A 302 31.29 -5.97 8.26
CA LEU A 302 30.79 -4.91 9.14
C LEU A 302 30.37 -5.45 10.51
N VAL A 303 29.83 -6.67 10.59
CA VAL A 303 29.59 -7.33 11.89
C VAL A 303 30.90 -7.46 12.67
N GLN A 304 31.97 -7.96 12.04
CA GLN A 304 33.29 -8.09 12.68
C GLN A 304 33.85 -6.74 13.12
N GLU A 305 33.72 -5.70 12.29
CA GLU A 305 34.12 -4.33 12.62
C GLU A 305 33.36 -3.83 13.86
N GLN A 306 32.03 -4.01 13.92
CA GLN A 306 31.23 -3.58 15.06
C GLN A 306 31.53 -4.39 16.33
N ASP A 307 31.84 -5.68 16.21
CA ASP A 307 32.21 -6.52 17.35
C ASP A 307 33.60 -6.17 17.92
N GLY A 308 34.50 -5.64 17.09
CA GLY A 308 35.80 -5.11 17.52
C GLY A 308 35.76 -3.74 18.20
N LEU A 309 34.60 -3.07 18.20
CA LEU A 309 34.40 -1.77 18.86
C LEU A 309 33.87 -1.93 20.29
N GLU A 310 34.19 -0.96 21.15
CA GLU A 310 33.63 -0.84 22.49
C GLU A 310 32.10 -0.65 22.45
N PRO A 311 31.34 -1.12 23.46
CA PRO A 311 29.88 -0.98 23.52
C PRO A 311 29.36 0.45 23.29
N GLY A 312 30.04 1.45 23.84
CA GLY A 312 29.73 2.88 23.66
C GLY A 312 29.95 3.43 22.25
N LYS A 313 30.58 2.67 21.34
CA LYS A 313 30.93 3.11 19.98
C LYS A 313 30.27 2.27 18.89
N ARG A 314 29.78 1.07 19.21
CA ARG A 314 29.18 0.16 18.24
C ARG A 314 27.66 0.26 18.15
N ALA A 315 27.12 -0.14 17.01
CA ALA A 315 25.73 -0.50 16.84
C ALA A 315 25.66 -1.88 16.18
N ARG A 316 25.04 -2.84 16.85
CA ARG A 316 24.90 -4.20 16.34
C ARG A 316 23.67 -4.33 15.47
N PHE A 317 23.75 -5.25 14.51
CA PHE A 317 22.63 -5.62 13.65
C PHE A 317 22.68 -7.10 13.32
N GLU A 318 21.53 -7.65 12.94
CA GLU A 318 21.40 -9.01 12.44
C GLU A 318 20.86 -8.97 11.01
N VAL A 319 21.46 -9.73 10.10
CA VAL A 319 20.88 -9.97 8.77
C VAL A 319 19.77 -10.99 8.93
N ASP A 320 18.53 -10.58 8.68
CA ASP A 320 17.37 -11.46 8.75
C ASP A 320 17.28 -12.31 7.48
N TYR A 321 17.49 -11.68 6.31
CA TYR A 321 17.83 -12.39 5.07
C TYR A 321 18.45 -11.42 4.05
N LEU A 322 19.14 -12.02 3.08
CA LEU A 322 19.51 -11.42 1.79
C LEU A 322 19.15 -12.43 0.70
N SER A 323 18.33 -12.03 -0.26
CA SER A 323 17.71 -12.92 -1.24
C SER A 323 17.89 -12.45 -2.67
N LEU A 324 17.91 -13.42 -3.58
CA LEU A 324 17.79 -13.24 -5.02
C LEU A 324 16.61 -14.11 -5.47
N ALA A 325 15.54 -13.47 -5.91
CA ALA A 325 14.26 -14.13 -6.13
C ALA A 325 13.64 -13.81 -7.50
N ASP A 326 12.79 -14.72 -7.95
CA ASP A 326 11.94 -14.53 -9.12
C ASP A 326 11.01 -13.31 -8.95
N PRO A 327 10.86 -12.45 -9.96
CA PRO A 327 10.10 -11.21 -9.83
C PRO A 327 8.59 -11.39 -9.64
N ASP A 328 8.02 -12.55 -9.99
CA ASP A 328 6.59 -12.83 -9.95
C ASP A 328 6.18 -13.82 -8.85
N THR A 329 7.06 -14.75 -8.50
CA THR A 329 6.80 -15.78 -7.47
C THR A 329 7.47 -15.48 -6.14
N MET A 330 8.52 -14.63 -6.14
CA MET A 330 9.42 -14.41 -5.00
C MET A 330 10.07 -15.69 -4.46
N GLU A 331 10.06 -16.78 -5.22
CA GLU A 331 10.85 -17.96 -4.93
C GLU A 331 12.32 -17.64 -5.22
N GLU A 332 13.21 -18.09 -4.35
CA GLU A 332 14.62 -17.84 -4.57
C GLU A 332 15.14 -18.68 -5.73
N VAL A 333 15.98 -18.07 -6.57
CA VAL A 333 16.49 -18.69 -7.79
C VAL A 333 17.98 -18.93 -7.67
N GLU A 334 18.46 -20.09 -8.14
CA GLU A 334 19.90 -20.39 -8.22
C GLU A 334 20.60 -19.68 -9.38
N GLU A 335 19.83 -19.30 -10.41
CA GLU A 335 20.32 -18.61 -11.59
C GLU A 335 19.25 -17.64 -12.11
N VAL A 336 19.67 -16.44 -12.54
CA VAL A 336 18.76 -15.43 -13.08
C VAL A 336 18.38 -15.76 -14.52
N ASP A 337 17.08 -15.82 -14.80
CA ASP A 337 16.54 -15.82 -16.16
C ASP A 337 16.70 -14.42 -16.77
N GLU A 338 17.57 -14.28 -17.76
CA GLU A 338 17.90 -13.00 -18.39
C GLU A 338 16.73 -12.32 -19.10
N THR A 339 15.68 -13.08 -19.46
CA THR A 339 14.47 -12.54 -20.09
C THR A 339 13.50 -11.93 -19.09
N ARG A 340 13.64 -12.27 -17.81
CA ARG A 340 12.75 -11.84 -16.72
C ARG A 340 13.44 -10.96 -15.69
N GLY A 341 14.76 -11.06 -15.58
CA GLY A 341 15.52 -10.42 -14.51
C GLY A 341 15.27 -11.10 -13.17
N ALA A 342 15.49 -10.38 -12.08
CA ALA A 342 15.32 -10.89 -10.72
C ALA A 342 15.08 -9.75 -9.71
N ILE A 343 14.76 -10.10 -8.46
CA ILE A 343 14.66 -9.16 -7.35
C ILE A 343 15.75 -9.50 -6.34
N LEU A 344 16.60 -8.53 -6.05
CA LEU A 344 17.41 -8.53 -4.84
C LEU A 344 16.60 -7.89 -3.71
N SER A 345 16.48 -8.56 -2.58
CA SER A 345 15.81 -8.00 -1.40
C SER A 345 16.51 -8.42 -0.13
N GLY A 346 16.34 -7.64 0.93
CA GLY A 346 16.92 -7.97 2.21
C GLY A 346 16.28 -7.25 3.37
N ALA A 347 16.55 -7.79 4.56
CA ALA A 347 16.12 -7.23 5.82
C ALA A 347 17.23 -7.31 6.85
N VAL A 348 17.42 -6.22 7.60
CA VAL A 348 18.34 -6.19 8.74
C VAL A 348 17.63 -5.69 9.99
N LYS A 349 17.92 -6.31 11.14
CA LYS A 349 17.41 -5.91 12.45
C LYS A 349 18.50 -5.12 13.16
N MET A 350 18.32 -3.80 13.27
CA MET A 350 19.17 -2.96 14.11
C MET A 350 18.81 -3.21 15.57
N LEU A 351 19.78 -3.69 16.35
CA LEU A 351 19.59 -4.01 17.76
C LEU A 351 19.57 -2.73 18.62
N SER A 352 19.24 -2.90 19.89
CA SER A 352 19.30 -1.83 20.88
C SER A 352 20.75 -1.40 21.11
N LEU A 353 20.95 -0.11 21.39
CA LEU A 353 22.26 0.39 21.80
C LEU A 353 22.57 -0.08 23.22
N GLU A 354 23.75 -0.69 23.40
CA GLU A 354 24.22 -1.23 24.68
C GLU A 354 24.61 -0.10 25.64
N GLU A 355 25.41 0.86 25.16
CA GLU A 355 25.84 2.04 25.93
C GLU A 355 25.63 3.31 25.08
N PRO A 356 24.49 4.00 25.23
CA PRO A 356 24.28 5.34 24.70
C PRO A 356 25.23 6.36 25.33
N ALA A 357 25.84 7.23 24.53
CA ALA A 357 26.66 8.31 25.06
C ALA A 357 25.81 9.52 25.48
N ASP A 358 26.29 10.30 26.45
CA ASP A 358 25.63 11.53 26.87
C ASP A 358 25.50 12.52 25.70
N GLY A 359 24.27 12.97 25.45
CA GLY A 359 23.96 13.89 24.34
C GLY A 359 23.92 13.24 22.95
N GLU A 360 24.03 11.92 22.84
CA GLU A 360 23.90 11.20 21.57
C GLU A 360 22.47 11.32 21.01
N GLU A 361 22.34 11.50 19.69
CA GLU A 361 21.05 11.44 19.02
C GLU A 361 20.62 9.98 18.84
N LEU A 362 19.75 9.50 19.74
CA LEU A 362 19.34 8.09 19.83
C LEU A 362 18.06 7.75 19.04
N GLY A 363 17.47 8.75 18.37
CA GLY A 363 16.15 8.62 17.75
C GLY A 363 15.02 8.48 18.78
N VAL A 364 13.81 8.27 18.27
CA VAL A 364 12.63 8.01 19.11
C VAL A 364 12.84 6.70 19.87
N GLY A 365 12.49 6.68 21.16
CA GLY A 365 12.65 5.49 22.00
C GLY A 365 14.07 5.26 22.53
N GLY A 366 14.93 6.27 22.49
CA GLY A 366 16.20 6.30 23.23
C GLY A 366 17.18 5.20 22.86
N GLY A 367 17.19 4.77 21.59
CA GLY A 367 18.10 3.72 21.12
C GLY A 367 17.69 2.30 21.51
N GLN A 368 16.55 2.11 22.20
CA GLN A 368 16.13 0.82 22.77
C GLN A 368 15.09 0.07 21.93
N ILE A 369 14.42 0.77 21.00
CA ILE A 369 13.47 0.15 20.09
C ILE A 369 14.24 -0.56 18.96
N LEU A 370 14.00 -1.86 18.78
CA LEU A 370 14.54 -2.64 17.65
C LEU A 370 13.96 -2.11 16.34
N VAL A 371 14.82 -1.90 15.34
CA VAL A 371 14.40 -1.37 14.04
C VAL A 371 14.71 -2.37 12.95
N ARG A 372 13.67 -2.92 12.31
CA ARG A 372 13.83 -3.81 11.16
C ARG A 372 13.75 -3.02 9.86
N LEU A 373 14.88 -2.87 9.18
CA LEU A 373 15.02 -2.16 7.91
C LEU A 373 14.80 -3.13 6.75
N LEU A 374 14.20 -2.61 5.67
CA LEU A 374 13.89 -3.34 4.44
C LEU A 374 14.38 -2.55 3.25
N ASP A 375 14.95 -3.25 2.27
CA ASP A 375 15.36 -2.65 1.01
C ASP A 375 15.37 -3.70 -0.12
N ASN A 376 15.36 -3.21 -1.35
CA ASN A 376 15.40 -4.04 -2.55
C ASN A 376 15.99 -3.31 -3.76
N ILE A 377 16.41 -4.10 -4.74
CA ILE A 377 16.80 -3.67 -6.07
C ILE A 377 16.16 -4.63 -7.08
N VAL A 378 15.47 -4.07 -8.08
CA VAL A 378 14.99 -4.84 -9.24
C VAL A 378 16.14 -4.94 -10.24
N LEU A 379 16.47 -6.16 -10.63
CA LEU A 379 17.45 -6.45 -11.68
C LEU A 379 16.67 -6.60 -12.99
N ASP A 380 16.81 -5.63 -13.89
CA ASP A 380 16.09 -5.63 -15.17
C ASP A 380 16.55 -6.77 -16.09
N PRO A 381 15.68 -7.28 -16.99
CA PRO A 381 16.06 -8.19 -18.07
C PRO A 381 17.20 -7.63 -18.92
N VAL A 382 18.06 -8.52 -19.44
CA VAL A 382 19.27 -8.18 -20.21
C VAL A 382 19.39 -8.95 -21.53
N ALA A 383 18.44 -9.85 -21.81
CA ALA A 383 18.36 -10.62 -23.06
C ALA A 383 17.57 -9.91 -24.17
#